data_AF-A0A1F9JX62-F1
#
_entry.id   AF-A0A1F9JX62-F1
#
_cell.length_a   1.000
_cell.length_b   1.000
_cell.length_c   1.000
_cell.angle_alpha   90.00
_cell.angle_beta   90.00
_cell.angle_gamma   90.00
#
_symmetry.space_group_name_H-M   'P 1'
#
loop_
_entity.id
_entity.type
_entity.pdbx_description
1 polymer ?
#
loop_
_entity_poly.entity_id
_entity_poly.type
_entity_poly.pdbx_seq_one_letter_code
_entity_poly.pdbx_strand_id
1 'polypeptide(L)'
;MKLNVWALARAVGIVTAVVFAICAFFVAVAPEATAALLSYLLHVDLTGLVRPITWASFFAGLLALSIGASVLAAVMAWLYNRWA
;
A
#
# COMPACT_ATOMS: atom_id res chain seq x y z
N MET A 1 19.17 13.87 -14.40
CA MET A 1 17.75 14.00 -14.84
C MET A 1 16.96 14.61 -13.69
N LYS A 2 15.90 15.39 -13.94
CA LYS A 2 15.00 15.86 -12.87
C LYS A 2 13.69 15.05 -12.88
N LEU A 3 13.29 14.56 -11.71
CA LEU A 3 12.02 13.89 -11.51
C LEU A 3 10.89 14.91 -11.39
N ASN A 4 9.76 14.63 -12.03
CA ASN A 4 8.53 15.36 -11.78
C ASN A 4 7.89 14.82 -10.48
N VAL A 5 8.09 15.55 -9.39
CA VAL A 5 7.66 15.17 -8.03
C VAL A 5 6.16 14.84 -7.98
N TRP A 6 5.32 15.70 -8.56
CA TRP A 6 3.87 15.53 -8.52
C TRP A 6 3.36 14.41 -9.42
N ALA A 7 4.01 14.17 -10.56
CA ALA A 7 3.67 13.02 -11.39
C ALA A 7 4.00 11.70 -10.67
N LEU A 8 5.19 11.61 -10.07
CA LEU A 8 5.60 10.41 -9.33
C LEU A 8 4.70 10.17 -8.10
N ALA A 9 4.47 11.20 -7.29
CA ALA A 9 3.66 11.08 -6.08
C ALA A 9 2.24 10.58 -6.38
N ARG A 10 1.58 11.13 -7.42
CA ARG A 10 0.24 10.68 -7.83
C ARG A 10 0.26 9.26 -8.38
N ALA A 11 1.24 8.92 -9.20
CA ALA A 11 1.35 7.57 -9.75
C ALA A 11 1.51 6.53 -8.63
N VAL A 12 2.42 6.77 -7.68
CA VAL A 12 2.62 5.89 -6.53
C VAL A 12 1.35 5.80 -5.68
N GLY A 13 0.72 6.93 -5.34
CA GLY A 13 -0.52 6.95 -4.57
C GLY A 13 -1.64 6.14 -5.20
N ILE A 14 -1.88 6.31 -6.50
CA ILE A 14 -2.92 5.60 -7.25
C ILE A 14 -2.62 4.10 -7.30
N VAL A 15 -1.38 3.72 -7.62
CA VAL A 15 -1.00 2.29 -7.67
C VAL A 15 -1.12 1.65 -6.29
N THR A 16 -0.67 2.33 -5.23
CA THR A 16 -0.84 1.85 -3.85
C THR A 16 -2.31 1.69 -3.49
N ALA A 17 -3.18 2.64 -3.86
CA ALA A 17 -4.62 2.55 -3.61
C ALA A 17 -5.24 1.33 -4.30
N VAL A 18 -4.89 1.09 -5.58
CA VAL A 18 -5.39 -0.05 -6.36
C VAL A 18 -4.90 -1.37 -5.75
N VAL A 19 -3.60 -1.49 -5.46
CA VAL A 19 -3.03 -2.69 -4.85
C VAL A 19 -3.67 -2.96 -3.48
N PHE A 20 -3.85 -1.93 -2.65
CA PHE A 20 -4.52 -2.07 -1.37
C PHE A 20 -5.95 -2.59 -1.53
N ALA A 21 -6.74 -2.03 -2.45
CA ALA A 21 -8.12 -2.45 -2.67
C ALA A 21 -8.20 -3.94 -3.09
N ILE A 22 -7.29 -4.37 -3.97
CA ILE A 22 -7.18 -5.77 -4.40
C ILE A 22 -6.83 -6.67 -3.21
N CYS A 23 -5.82 -6.29 -2.42
CA CYS A 23 -5.43 -7.07 -1.23
C CYS A 23 -6.57 -7.15 -0.20
N ALA A 24 -7.24 -6.04 0.08
CA ALA A 24 -8.37 -6.00 1.00
C ALA A 24 -9.54 -6.88 0.52
N PHE A 25 -9.80 -6.90 -0.79
CA PHE A 25 -10.80 -7.79 -1.39
C PHE A 25 -10.44 -9.27 -1.16
N PHE A 26 -9.19 -9.68 -1.40
CA PHE A 26 -8.77 -11.05 -1.14
C PHE A 26 -8.87 -11.45 0.33
N VAL A 27 -8.47 -10.57 1.25
CA VAL A 27 -8.63 -10.81 2.70
C VAL A 27 -10.11 -10.94 3.07
N ALA A 28 -10.99 -10.14 2.46
CA ALA A 28 -12.43 -10.20 2.73
C ALA A 28 -13.10 -11.49 2.24
N VAL A 29 -12.65 -12.05 1.11
CA VAL A 29 -13.25 -13.25 0.49
C VAL A 29 -12.60 -14.55 0.96
N ALA A 30 -11.27 -14.56 1.09
CA ALA A 30 -10.48 -15.75 1.40
C ALA A 30 -9.36 -15.42 2.41
N PRO A 31 -9.71 -15.12 3.68
CA PRO A 31 -8.79 -14.61 4.68
C PRO A 31 -7.59 -15.53 4.94
N GLU A 32 -7.84 -16.82 5.21
CA GLU A 32 -6.77 -17.78 5.56
C GLU A 32 -5.85 -18.08 4.38
N ALA A 33 -6.40 -18.23 3.17
CA ALA A 33 -5.60 -18.44 1.96
C ALA A 33 -4.72 -17.22 1.66
N THR A 34 -5.27 -16.01 1.85
CA THR A 34 -4.52 -14.75 1.65
C THR A 34 -3.42 -14.62 2.70
N ALA A 35 -3.68 -14.95 3.96
CA ALA A 35 -2.67 -14.94 5.01
C ALA A 35 -1.54 -15.94 4.74
N ALA A 36 -1.85 -17.17 4.33
CA ALA A 36 -0.84 -18.17 3.99
C ALA A 36 0.07 -17.70 2.84
N LEU A 37 -0.52 -17.12 1.78
CA LEU A 37 0.24 -16.55 0.67
C LEU A 37 1.15 -15.40 1.13
N LEU A 38 0.59 -14.44 1.87
CA LEU A 38 1.36 -13.30 2.36
C LEU A 38 2.44 -13.72 3.36
N SER A 39 2.19 -14.75 4.15
CA SER A 39 3.20 -15.32 5.06
C SER A 39 4.39 -15.88 4.33
N TYR A 40 4.13 -16.61 3.23
CA TYR A 40 5.18 -17.10 2.35
C TYR A 40 5.97 -15.95 1.70
N LEU A 41 5.29 -14.94 1.16
CA LEU A 41 5.95 -13.82 0.48
C LEU A 41 6.78 -12.95 1.43
N LEU A 42 6.22 -12.62 2.60
CA LEU A 42 6.85 -11.72 3.57
C LEU A 42 7.80 -12.43 4.53
N HIS A 43 7.89 -13.76 4.48
CA HIS A 43 8.66 -14.59 5.41
C HIS A 43 8.30 -14.32 6.88
N VAL A 44 7.01 -14.05 7.15
CA VAL A 44 6.46 -13.74 8.47
C VAL A 44 5.16 -14.52 8.67
N ASP A 45 4.98 -15.14 9.84
CA ASP A 45 3.73 -15.84 10.17
C ASP A 45 2.59 -14.84 10.45
N LEU A 46 1.54 -14.92 9.63
CA LEU A 46 0.33 -14.10 9.70
C LEU A 46 -0.89 -14.96 10.05
N THR A 47 -0.68 -16.26 10.32
CA THR A 47 -1.77 -17.16 10.69
C THR A 47 -2.39 -16.71 12.02
N GLY A 48 -3.72 -16.70 12.08
CA GLY A 48 -4.47 -16.20 13.25
C GLY A 48 -4.43 -14.68 13.47
N LEU A 49 -3.70 -13.90 12.65
CA LEU A 49 -3.69 -12.43 12.72
C LEU A 49 -4.78 -11.78 11.85
N VAL A 50 -5.47 -12.56 11.02
CA VAL A 50 -6.46 -12.03 10.10
C VAL A 50 -7.68 -11.51 10.85
N ARG A 51 -8.03 -10.25 10.57
CA ARG A 51 -9.20 -9.59 11.14
C ARG A 51 -10.21 -9.30 10.03
N PRO A 52 -11.52 -9.35 10.32
CA PRO A 52 -12.53 -8.99 9.34
C PRO A 52 -12.34 -7.54 8.87
N ILE A 53 -12.44 -7.34 7.57
CA ILE A 53 -12.40 -6.01 6.95
C ILE A 53 -13.77 -5.35 7.13
N THR A 54 -13.79 -4.19 7.79
CA THR A 54 -14.98 -3.34 7.88
C THR A 54 -14.86 -2.20 6.89
N TRP A 55 -15.96 -1.53 6.56
CA TRP A 55 -15.91 -0.32 5.72
C TRP A 55 -15.01 0.76 6.33
N ALA A 56 -15.05 0.92 7.65
CA ALA A 56 -14.21 1.87 8.36
C ALA A 56 -12.72 1.54 8.20
N SER A 57 -12.32 0.27 8.44
CA SER A 57 -10.92 -0.12 8.29
C SER A 57 -10.45 -0.12 6.84
N PHE A 58 -11.33 -0.44 5.89
CA PHE A 58 -11.05 -0.35 4.46
C PHE A 58 -10.73 1.09 4.03
N PHE A 59 -11.65 2.04 4.26
CA PHE A 59 -11.43 3.43 3.82
C PHE A 59 -10.29 4.11 4.59
N ALA A 60 -10.15 3.84 5.89
CA ALA A 60 -9.04 4.35 6.68
C ALA A 60 -7.69 3.83 6.16
N GLY A 61 -7.58 2.52 5.91
CA GLY A 61 -6.37 1.91 5.37
C GLY A 61 -6.05 2.39 3.94
N LEU A 62 -7.06 2.48 3.07
CA LEU A 62 -6.92 2.97 1.71
C LEU A 62 -6.35 4.39 1.68
N LEU A 63 -6.93 5.31 2.46
CA LEU A 63 -6.47 6.70 2.54
C LEU A 63 -5.09 6.79 3.20
N ALA A 64 -4.89 6.13 4.35
CA ALA A 64 -3.62 6.19 5.07
C ALA A 64 -2.44 5.70 4.23
N LEU A 65 -2.59 4.55 3.56
CA LEU A 65 -1.51 3.97 2.76
C LEU A 65 -1.30 4.71 1.45
N SER A 66 -2.35 5.10 0.73
CA SER A 66 -2.19 5.83 -0.54
C SER A 66 -1.61 7.23 -0.34
N ILE A 67 -2.07 7.98 0.67
CA ILE A 67 -1.54 9.30 0.99
C ILE A 67 -0.11 9.16 1.54
N GLY A 68 0.12 8.22 2.46
CA GLY A 68 1.46 7.95 3.02
C GLY A 68 2.48 7.62 1.93
N ALA A 69 2.14 6.72 1.01
CA ALA A 69 3.00 6.37 -0.12
C ALA A 69 3.22 7.55 -1.09
N SER A 70 2.18 8.36 -1.33
CA SER A 70 2.30 9.58 -2.16
C SER A 70 3.28 10.58 -1.55
N VAL A 71 3.17 10.83 -0.24
CA VAL A 71 4.06 11.74 0.49
C VAL A 71 5.49 11.19 0.48
N LEU A 72 5.67 9.91 0.77
CA LEU A 72 6.98 9.26 0.72
C LEU A 72 7.63 9.41 -0.65
N ALA A 73 6.89 9.12 -1.73
CA ALA A 73 7.38 9.28 -3.10
C ALA A 73 7.72 10.73 -3.43
N ALA A 74 6.92 11.70 -2.96
CA ALA A 74 7.21 13.12 -3.14
C ALA A 74 8.51 13.53 -2.44
N VAL A 75 8.71 13.10 -1.19
CA VAL A 75 9.94 13.34 -0.42
C VAL A 75 11.15 12.73 -1.11
N MET A 76 11.05 11.48 -1.59
CA MET A 76 12.14 10.81 -2.30
C MET A 76 12.48 11.51 -3.61
N ALA A 77 11.49 11.90 -4.41
CA ALA A 77 11.73 12.66 -5.64
C ALA A 77 12.34 14.04 -5.37
N TRP A 78 11.91 14.71 -4.31
CA TRP A 78 12.48 15.99 -3.90
C TRP A 78 13.94 15.83 -3.46
N LEU A 79 14.25 14.83 -2.63
CA LEU A 79 15.63 14.51 -2.22
C LEU A 79 16.50 14.19 -3.44
N TYR A 80 16.02 13.35 -4.35
CA TYR A 80 16.74 13.04 -5.59
C TYR A 80 17.04 14.32 -6.38
N ASN A 81 16.05 15.18 -6.61
CA ASN A 81 16.25 16.44 -7.34
C ASN A 81 17.19 17.43 -6.64
N ARG A 82 17.38 17.29 -5.31
CA ARG A 82 18.23 18.17 -4.51
C ARG A 82 19.68 17.69 -4.46
N TRP A 83 19.90 16.38 -4.45
CA TRP A 83 21.21 15.78 -4.15
C TRP A 83 21.81 14.95 -5.29
N ALA A 84 21.06 14.66 -6.35
CA ALA A 84 21.53 14.00 -7.57
C ALA A 84 21.69 14.99 -8.73
#